data_AF-A0A6B2STK0-F1
#
_entry.id   AF-A0A6B2STK0-F1
#
_cell.length_a   1.000
_cell.length_b   1.000
_cell.length_c   1.000
_cell.angle_alpha   90.00
_cell.angle_beta   90.00
_cell.angle_gamma   90.00
#
_symmetry.space_group_name_H-M   'P 1'
#
loop_
_entity.id
_entity.type
_entity.pdbx_description
1 polymer ?
#
loop_
_entity_poly.entity_id
_entity_poly.type
_entity_poly.pdbx_seq_one_letter_code
_entity_poly.pdbx_strand_id
1 'polypeptide(L)'
;MPIRPENLHRYPRDWPQISARIRFERAGGRCECTGQCGLSHPGGRCPAVHEEIHPNTGSVVGLTTAHLNHTPEDVREINLLAACQLCHLRIDHGHHRVTRSLTLAARAAAAGQLGLLPETALTRSEPPTPPRPTRGRAPAAAL
;
A
#
# COMPACT_ATOMS: atom_id res chain seq x y z
N MET A 1 -0.97 6.04 -4.06
CA MET A 1 -2.44 6.26 -4.00
C MET A 1 -2.72 7.72 -3.65
N PRO A 2 -3.65 8.41 -4.33
CA PRO A 2 -4.07 9.75 -3.92
C PRO A 2 -4.79 9.71 -2.57
N ILE A 3 -4.56 10.71 -1.72
CA ILE A 3 -5.30 10.87 -0.46
C ILE A 3 -6.71 11.33 -0.81
N ARG A 4 -7.72 10.66 -0.24
CA ARG A 4 -9.11 11.06 -0.46
C ARG A 4 -9.40 12.42 0.19
N PRO A 5 -10.21 13.29 -0.43
CA PRO A 5 -10.52 14.61 0.13
C PRO A 5 -10.99 14.58 1.58
N GLU A 6 -11.84 13.61 1.94
CA GLU A 6 -12.36 13.45 3.30
C GLU A 6 -11.26 13.15 4.34
N ASN A 7 -10.11 12.62 3.94
CA ASN A 7 -9.00 12.27 4.83
C ASN A 7 -7.91 13.33 4.89
N LEU A 8 -7.96 14.39 4.09
CA LEU A 8 -6.90 15.41 4.04
C LEU A 8 -6.63 16.05 5.41
N HIS A 9 -7.67 16.22 6.23
CA HIS A 9 -7.57 16.81 7.57
C HIS A 9 -6.75 15.98 8.57
N ARG A 10 -6.51 14.68 8.27
CA ARG A 10 -5.73 13.77 9.11
C ARG A 10 -4.22 13.96 8.92
N TYR A 11 -3.83 14.63 7.85
CA TYR A 11 -2.43 14.89 7.53
C TYR A 11 -2.04 16.28 8.01
N PRO A 12 -0.77 16.49 8.38
CA PRO A 12 -0.28 17.82 8.71
C PRO A 12 -0.31 18.73 7.46
N ARG A 13 -0.37 20.04 7.68
CA ARG A 13 -0.48 21.04 6.59
C ARG A 13 0.69 21.00 5.62
N ASP A 14 1.88 20.62 6.09
CA ASP A 14 3.12 20.48 5.32
C ASP A 14 3.31 19.08 4.72
N TRP A 15 2.26 18.26 4.67
CA TRP A 15 2.31 16.94 4.05
C TRP A 15 2.87 16.94 2.60
N PRO A 16 2.53 17.90 1.71
CA PRO A 16 3.13 17.93 0.38
C PRO A 16 4.66 17.98 0.40
N GLN A 17 5.25 18.75 1.34
CA GLN A 17 6.69 18.89 1.53
C GLN A 17 7.28 17.61 2.10
N ILE A 18 6.66 17.03 3.14
CA ILE A 18 7.09 15.76 3.73
C ILE A 18 7.09 14.65 2.66
N SER A 19 6.01 14.55 1.88
CA SER A 19 5.85 13.56 0.82
C SER A 19 6.87 13.75 -0.31
N ALA A 20 7.15 14.98 -0.73
CA ALA A 20 8.17 15.27 -1.74
C ALA A 20 9.58 14.86 -1.24
N ARG A 21 9.92 15.25 -0.01
CA ARG A 21 11.19 14.90 0.62
C ARG A 21 11.42 13.39 0.71
N ILE A 22 10.42 12.63 1.16
CA ILE A 22 10.53 11.17 1.22
C ILE A 22 10.73 10.58 -0.19
N ARG A 23 9.97 11.03 -1.19
CA ARG A 23 10.00 10.43 -2.53
C ARG A 23 11.21 10.81 -3.38
N PHE A 24 11.68 12.03 -3.28
CA PHE A 24 12.63 12.59 -4.25
C PHE A 24 13.97 12.98 -3.62
N GLU A 25 13.98 13.42 -2.37
CA GLU A 25 15.22 13.77 -1.67
C GLU A 25 15.83 12.53 -1.00
N ARG A 26 15.10 11.90 -0.08
CA ARG A 26 15.55 10.70 0.64
C ARG A 26 15.69 9.50 -0.28
N ALA A 27 14.64 9.22 -1.07
CA ALA A 27 14.58 8.02 -1.89
C ALA A 27 15.21 8.20 -3.29
N GLY A 28 15.59 9.43 -3.66
CA GLY A 28 16.18 9.74 -4.97
C GLY A 28 15.28 9.35 -6.15
N GLY A 29 13.96 9.41 -5.99
CA GLY A 29 13.02 9.00 -7.03
C GLY A 29 12.95 7.48 -7.24
N ARG A 30 13.47 6.66 -6.33
CA ARG A 30 13.43 5.19 -6.44
C ARG A 30 12.66 4.56 -5.29
N CYS A 31 11.90 3.51 -5.54
CA CYS A 31 11.14 2.80 -4.49
C CYS A 31 12.05 2.26 -3.36
N GLU A 32 11.78 2.61 -2.10
CA GLU A 32 12.56 2.21 -0.92
C GLU A 32 12.21 0.81 -0.36
N CYS A 33 11.18 0.16 -0.91
CA CYS A 33 10.76 -1.16 -0.43
C CYS A 33 11.89 -2.19 -0.55
N THR A 34 12.27 -2.80 0.57
CA THR A 34 13.27 -3.88 0.67
C THR A 34 12.65 -5.24 0.98
N GLY A 35 11.34 -5.28 1.24
CA GLY A 35 10.61 -6.52 1.53
C GLY A 35 9.32 -6.31 2.31
N GLN A 36 9.02 -5.07 2.73
CA GLN A 36 7.79 -4.69 3.44
C GLN A 36 6.53 -5.06 2.62
N CYS A 37 6.63 -5.04 1.29
CA CYS A 37 5.55 -5.48 0.43
C CYS A 37 5.39 -7.01 0.36
N GLY A 38 6.21 -7.82 1.03
CA GLY A 38 6.20 -9.28 0.98
C GLY A 38 6.75 -9.90 -0.33
N LEU A 39 7.35 -9.08 -1.21
CA LEU A 39 8.13 -9.56 -2.35
C LEU A 39 9.61 -9.57 -2.00
N SER A 40 10.31 -10.58 -2.52
CA SER A 40 11.78 -10.51 -2.63
C SER A 40 12.15 -9.62 -3.82
N HIS A 41 13.11 -8.72 -3.60
CA HIS A 41 13.64 -7.83 -4.62
C HIS A 41 15.09 -8.20 -4.95
N PRO A 42 15.42 -8.40 -6.24
CA PRO A 42 16.82 -8.55 -6.66
C PRO A 42 17.64 -7.33 -6.21
N GLY A 43 18.77 -7.57 -5.54
CA GLY A 43 19.59 -6.50 -4.96
C GLY A 43 19.05 -5.92 -3.64
N GLY A 44 18.06 -6.55 -3.01
CA GLY A 44 17.56 -6.19 -1.68
C GLY A 44 16.63 -4.97 -1.65
N ARG A 45 16.37 -4.32 -2.79
CA ARG A 45 15.51 -3.13 -2.90
C ARG A 45 14.73 -3.14 -4.21
N CYS A 46 13.50 -2.66 -4.20
CA CYS A 46 12.66 -2.57 -5.39
C CYS A 46 13.37 -1.74 -6.48
N PRO A 47 13.47 -2.25 -7.73
CA PRO A 47 14.18 -1.56 -8.81
C PRO A 47 13.38 -0.42 -9.43
N ALA A 48 12.10 -0.23 -9.06
CA ALA A 48 11.23 0.77 -9.69
C ALA A 48 11.71 2.21 -9.44
N VAL A 49 11.86 2.97 -10.52
CA VAL A 49 12.24 4.40 -10.54
C VAL A 49 11.07 5.22 -11.05
N HIS A 50 10.82 6.39 -10.47
CA HIS A 50 9.72 7.28 -10.85
C HIS A 50 9.75 7.62 -12.34
N GLU A 51 8.58 7.66 -12.98
CA GLU A 51 8.36 7.99 -14.39
C GLU A 51 8.96 6.99 -15.41
N GLU A 52 9.71 6.00 -14.96
CA GLU A 52 10.15 4.88 -15.80
C GLU A 52 9.09 3.78 -15.90
N ILE A 53 9.31 2.82 -16.82
CA ILE A 53 8.46 1.63 -16.95
C ILE A 53 8.82 0.61 -15.87
N HIS A 54 7.81 0.17 -15.12
CA HIS A 54 8.00 -0.81 -14.05
C HIS A 54 8.38 -2.19 -14.62
N PRO A 55 9.49 -2.82 -14.17
CA PRO A 55 10.00 -4.07 -14.78
C PRO A 55 9.02 -5.25 -14.68
N ASN A 56 8.24 -5.31 -13.60
CA ASN A 56 7.29 -6.41 -13.39
C ASN A 56 5.87 -6.15 -13.93
N THR A 57 5.43 -4.90 -14.08
CA THR A 57 4.03 -4.58 -14.42
C THR A 57 3.88 -3.89 -15.78
N GLY A 58 4.96 -3.36 -16.36
CA GLY A 58 4.94 -2.63 -17.63
C GLY A 58 4.26 -1.25 -17.57
N SER A 59 3.80 -0.81 -16.41
CA SER A 59 3.16 0.50 -16.21
C SER A 59 4.18 1.57 -15.87
N VAL A 60 3.88 2.84 -16.17
CA VAL A 60 4.68 3.98 -15.70
C VAL A 60 4.66 4.06 -14.17
N VAL A 61 5.83 4.15 -13.56
CA VAL A 61 6.01 4.15 -12.11
C VAL A 61 5.64 5.50 -11.52
N GLY A 62 4.61 5.49 -10.69
CA GLY A 62 4.23 6.57 -9.79
C GLY A 62 4.73 6.26 -8.39
N LEU A 63 5.55 7.16 -7.82
CA LEU A 63 5.93 7.08 -6.42
C LEU A 63 4.95 7.82 -5.52
N THR A 64 4.61 7.16 -4.42
CA THR A 64 3.78 7.71 -3.34
C THR A 64 4.38 7.33 -2.00
N THR A 65 4.05 8.07 -0.95
CA THR A 65 4.50 7.76 0.41
C THR A 65 3.51 6.79 1.06
N ALA A 66 4.02 5.65 1.54
CA ALA A 66 3.27 4.64 2.27
C ALA A 66 3.54 4.76 3.78
N HIS A 67 2.50 4.59 4.60
CA HIS A 67 2.61 4.48 6.06
C HIS A 67 2.68 3.01 6.43
N LEU A 68 3.73 2.58 7.12
CA LEU A 68 3.93 1.17 7.46
C LEU A 68 2.93 0.66 8.50
N ASN A 69 2.43 1.53 9.38
CA ASN A 69 1.38 1.24 10.36
C ASN A 69 -0.03 1.67 9.91
N HIS A 70 -0.20 2.07 8.65
CA HIS A 70 -1.47 2.54 8.07
C HIS A 70 -2.16 3.68 8.85
N THR A 71 -1.41 4.44 9.66
CA THR A 71 -1.91 5.60 10.44
C THR A 71 -1.46 6.91 9.78
N PRO A 72 -2.35 7.64 9.09
CA PRO A 72 -2.08 8.93 8.43
C PRO A 72 -1.41 10.00 9.29
N GLU A 73 -1.73 10.05 10.58
CA GLU A 73 -1.23 11.03 11.53
C GLU A 73 0.26 10.79 11.88
N ASP A 74 0.74 9.54 11.72
CA ASP A 74 2.09 9.15 12.07
C ASP A 74 3.07 9.41 10.91
N VAL A 75 3.49 10.65 10.79
CA VAL A 75 4.41 11.13 9.74
C VAL A 75 5.89 10.98 10.12
N ARG A 76 6.23 10.22 11.16
CA ARG A 76 7.63 9.97 11.53
C ARG A 76 8.33 9.24 10.38
N GLU A 77 9.56 9.63 10.08
CA GLU A 77 10.30 9.08 8.93
C GLU A 77 10.48 7.56 8.94
N ILE A 78 10.53 6.96 10.13
CA ILE A 78 10.63 5.51 10.29
C ILE A 78 9.34 4.78 9.87
N ASN A 79 8.20 5.47 9.91
CA ASN A 79 6.91 4.95 9.49
C ASN A 79 6.62 5.21 8.01
N LEU A 80 7.37 6.13 7.38
CA LEU A 80 7.17 6.52 5.99
C LEU A 80 8.12 5.78 5.06
N LEU A 81 7.60 5.39 3.90
CA LEU A 81 8.36 4.71 2.86
C LEU A 81 7.98 5.26 1.47
N ALA A 82 8.96 5.62 0.64
CA ALA A 82 8.69 5.88 -0.77
C ALA A 82 8.37 4.57 -1.50
N ALA A 83 7.14 4.41 -1.98
CA ALA A 83 6.65 3.18 -2.59
C ALA A 83 6.17 3.41 -4.04
N CYS A 84 6.54 2.51 -4.95
CA CYS A 84 5.86 2.38 -6.24
C CYS A 84 4.42 1.86 -6.07
N GLN A 85 3.58 1.98 -7.10
CA GLN A 85 2.17 1.55 -6.99
C GLN A 85 2.04 0.07 -6.57
N LEU A 86 2.86 -0.83 -7.13
CA LEU A 86 2.83 -2.25 -6.80
C LEU A 86 3.17 -2.51 -5.32
N CYS A 87 4.26 -1.91 -4.82
CA CYS A 87 4.71 -2.12 -3.45
C CYS A 87 3.72 -1.50 -2.46
N HIS A 88 3.23 -0.29 -2.73
CA HIS A 88 2.26 0.41 -1.88
C HIS A 88 0.97 -0.42 -1.72
N LEU A 89 0.38 -0.88 -2.83
CA LEU A 89 -0.85 -1.69 -2.78
C LEU A 89 -0.68 -3.01 -2.03
N ARG A 90 0.53 -3.58 -2.03
CA ARG A 90 0.83 -4.79 -1.26
C ARG A 90 1.02 -4.50 0.22
N ILE A 91 1.70 -3.41 0.58
CA ILE A 91 1.79 -2.96 1.99
C ILE A 91 0.37 -2.72 2.55
N ASP A 92 -0.52 -2.12 1.76
CA ASP A 92 -1.89 -1.82 2.17
C ASP A 92 -2.85 -3.02 2.09
N HIS A 93 -2.40 -4.19 1.63
CA HIS A 93 -3.28 -5.32 1.36
C HIS A 93 -4.12 -5.75 2.58
N GLY A 94 -3.47 -5.86 3.74
CA GLY A 94 -4.13 -6.23 5.00
C GLY A 94 -5.18 -5.22 5.42
N HIS A 95 -4.75 -3.96 5.51
CA HIS A 95 -5.59 -2.81 5.83
C HIS A 95 -6.81 -2.70 4.90
N HIS A 96 -6.60 -2.82 3.59
CA HIS A 96 -7.68 -2.78 2.60
C HIS A 96 -8.69 -3.93 2.76
N ARG A 97 -8.25 -5.13 3.15
CA ARG A 97 -9.18 -6.24 3.43
C ARG A 97 -10.08 -5.94 4.63
N VAL A 98 -9.51 -5.40 5.70
CA VAL A 98 -10.27 -5.02 6.90
C VAL A 98 -11.23 -3.87 6.59
N THR A 99 -10.75 -2.78 5.99
CA THR A 99 -11.57 -1.62 5.61
C THR A 99 -12.69 -2.00 4.63
N ARG A 100 -12.43 -2.88 3.66
CA ARG A 100 -13.46 -3.41 2.76
C ARG A 100 -14.50 -4.23 3.54
N SER A 101 -14.07 -5.09 4.45
CA SER A 101 -14.99 -5.86 5.31
C SER A 101 -15.87 -4.96 6.16
N LEU A 102 -15.33 -3.89 6.76
CA LEU A 102 -16.08 -2.88 7.52
C LEU A 102 -17.11 -2.17 6.65
N THR A 103 -16.69 -1.70 5.47
CA THR A 103 -17.57 -1.01 4.54
C THR A 103 -18.72 -1.89 4.06
N LEU A 104 -18.45 -3.17 3.76
CA LEU A 104 -19.47 -4.11 3.33
C LEU A 104 -20.44 -4.47 4.46
N ALA A 105 -19.94 -4.70 5.68
CA ALA A 105 -20.79 -4.96 6.85
C ALA A 105 -21.72 -3.77 7.15
N ALA A 106 -21.19 -2.54 7.14
CA ALA A 106 -21.99 -1.33 7.33
C ALA A 106 -23.08 -1.17 6.26
N ARG A 107 -22.77 -1.48 5.00
CA ARG A 107 -23.75 -1.46 3.90
C ARG A 107 -24.83 -2.53 4.06
N ALA A 108 -24.46 -3.74 4.46
CA ALA A 108 -25.40 -4.82 4.72
C ALA A 108 -26.35 -4.48 5.88
N ALA A 109 -25.81 -3.94 6.98
CA ALA A 109 -26.59 -3.48 8.12
C ALA A 109 -27.57 -2.35 7.72
N ALA A 110 -27.10 -1.37 6.94
CA ALA A 110 -27.96 -0.31 6.41
C ALA A 110 -29.08 -0.83 5.48
N ALA A 111 -28.87 -1.98 4.83
CA ALA A 111 -29.86 -2.67 4.02
C ALA A 111 -30.76 -3.65 4.83
N GLY A 112 -30.63 -3.68 6.16
CA GLY A 112 -31.46 -4.51 7.05
C GLY A 112 -31.00 -5.96 7.20
N GLN A 113 -29.79 -6.31 6.75
CA GLN A 113 -29.23 -7.65 6.94
C GLN A 113 -28.56 -7.75 8.33
N LEU A 114 -29.03 -8.69 9.16
CA LEU A 114 -28.43 -8.97 10.46
C LEU A 114 -27.19 -9.85 10.31
N GLY A 115 -26.12 -9.51 11.02
CA GLY A 115 -24.94 -10.36 11.14
C GLY A 115 -25.25 -11.62 11.96
N LEU A 116 -24.60 -12.74 11.61
CA LEU A 116 -24.69 -14.01 12.35
C LEU A 116 -24.15 -13.91 13.78
N LEU A 117 -23.27 -12.94 14.06
CA LEU A 117 -22.66 -12.67 15.35
C LEU A 117 -22.75 -11.18 15.66
N PRO A 118 -22.89 -10.78 16.93
CA PRO A 118 -22.84 -9.36 17.32
C PRO A 118 -21.44 -8.80 17.05
N GLU A 119 -21.34 -7.57 16.53
CA GLU A 119 -20.04 -6.96 16.17
C GLU A 119 -19.06 -6.88 17.35
N THR A 120 -19.58 -6.72 18.58
CA THR A 120 -18.80 -6.68 19.82
C THR A 120 -18.06 -7.98 20.12
N ALA A 121 -18.47 -9.11 19.52
CA ALA A 121 -17.84 -10.42 19.74
C ALA A 121 -16.73 -10.74 18.73
N LEU A 122 -16.49 -9.89 17.71
CA LEU A 122 -15.55 -10.18 16.63
C LEU A 122 -14.36 -9.20 16.64
N THR A 123 -13.16 -9.73 16.91
CA THR A 123 -11.91 -8.99 16.70
C THR A 123 -11.50 -9.07 15.23
N ARG A 124 -11.40 -7.92 14.57
CA ARG A 124 -10.86 -7.83 13.21
C ARG A 124 -9.36 -7.59 13.28
N SER A 125 -8.59 -8.52 12.74
CA SER A 125 -7.14 -8.43 12.62
C SER A 125 -6.74 -8.18 11.17
N GLU A 126 -5.77 -7.29 10.96
CA GLU A 126 -5.21 -7.06 9.63
C GLU A 126 -4.39 -8.29 9.21
N PRO A 127 -4.77 -8.97 8.11
CA PRO A 127 -4.01 -10.11 7.66
C PRO A 127 -2.65 -9.62 7.12
N PRO A 128 -1.57 -10.39 7.32
CA PRO A 128 -0.27 -10.02 6.81
C PRO A 128 -0.31 -9.86 5.28
N THR A 129 0.58 -9.03 4.75
CA THR A 129 0.77 -8.93 3.31
C THR A 129 1.14 -10.31 2.75
N PRO A 130 0.41 -10.84 1.75
CA PRO A 130 0.62 -12.20 1.28
C PRO A 130 1.99 -12.33 0.62
N PRO A 131 2.67 -13.47 0.74
CA PRO A 131 3.91 -13.73 0.03
C PRO A 131 3.68 -13.68 -1.48
N ARG A 132 4.77 -13.60 -2.25
CA ARG A 132 4.66 -13.70 -3.72
C ARG A 132 3.95 -15.02 -4.08
N PRO A 133 2.87 -14.99 -4.89
CA PRO A 133 2.31 -16.22 -5.41
C PRO A 133 3.38 -16.92 -6.25
N THR A 134 3.60 -18.21 -5.99
CA THR A 134 4.52 -19.07 -6.75
C THR A 134 3.90 -19.40 -8.10
N ARG A 135 3.74 -18.41 -8.97
CA ARG A 135 3.44 -18.68 -10.38
C ARG A 135 4.75 -18.97 -11.08
N GLY A 136 4.98 -20.25 -11.41
CA GLY A 136 5.95 -20.61 -12.44
C GLY A 136 5.55 -19.88 -13.71
N ARG A 137 6.31 -18.85 -14.08
CA ARG A 137 6.12 -18.18 -15.37
C ARG A 137 6.82 -19.07 -16.39
N ALA A 138 6.07 -19.80 -17.21
CA ALA A 138 6.65 -20.34 -18.44
C ALA A 138 7.25 -19.16 -19.22
N PRO A 139 8.48 -19.27 -19.75
CA PRO A 139 9.07 -18.20 -20.54
C PRO A 139 8.14 -17.88 -21.70
N ALA A 140 7.92 -16.59 -21.96
CA ALA A 140 7.28 -16.17 -23.19
C ALA A 140 8.17 -16.64 -24.35
N ALA A 141 7.62 -17.44 -25.27
CA ALA A 141 8.33 -17.85 -26.47
C ALA A 141 8.78 -16.59 -27.22
N ALA A 142 10.07 -16.49 -27.50
CA ALA A 142 10.61 -15.48 -28.39
C ALA A 142 10.06 -15.75 -29.80
N LEU A 143 9.51 -14.71 -30.44
CA LEU A 143 9.24 -14.66 -31.87
C LEU A 143 10.45 -14.06 -32.58
#